data_AF-A0A257JE14-F1
#
_entry.id   AF-A0A257JE14-F1
#
_cell.length_a   1.000
_cell.length_b   1.000
_cell.length_c   1.000
_cell.angle_alpha   90.00
_cell.angle_beta   90.00
_cell.angle_gamma   90.00
#
_symmetry.space_group_name_H-M   'P 1'
#
loop_
_entity.id
_entity.type
_entity.pdbx_description
1 polymer ?
#
loop_
_entity_poly.entity_id
_entity_poly.type
_entity_poly.pdbx_seq_one_letter_code
_entity_poly.pdbx_strand_id
1 'polypeptide(L)'
;ERARSVPSVTLARRERGPAGLSEPAPSGPAGRADALGGEARGIALLRQGDLAQAKALMPQVSAGAANVAKAHAGTDEGDKLLRGMAQGAVEHLAAEIALAEGRTADALVAQARAVAERKLVDAQEPPLLGPGMRLALADLQARAGQPTAAVASYRADLRSWPGSGWALRGLQRSLLAQGLQADAIPIAGELARQWALADASLR
;
A
#
# COMPACT_ATOMS: atom_id res chain seq x y z
N GLU A 1 4.87 13.78 23.69
CA GLU A 1 5.95 13.75 22.67
C GLU A 1 5.46 13.03 21.42
N ARG A 2 5.62 13.65 20.25
CA ARG A 2 5.10 13.14 18.97
C ARG A 2 6.04 12.04 18.47
N ALA A 3 5.62 10.78 18.64
CA ALA A 3 6.34 9.63 18.10
C ALA A 3 6.42 9.75 16.57
N ARG A 4 7.65 9.62 16.04
CA ARG A 4 7.95 9.65 14.61
C ARG A 4 7.47 8.36 13.94
N SER A 5 6.17 8.25 13.66
CA SER A 5 5.60 7.13 12.88
C SER A 5 5.50 7.43 11.38
N VAL A 6 6.04 8.58 10.94
CA VAL A 6 5.79 9.14 9.60
C VAL A 6 6.80 8.72 8.50
N PRO A 7 8.02 8.19 8.73
CA PRO A 7 8.88 7.83 7.60
C PRO A 7 8.80 6.38 7.10
N SER A 8 8.07 5.44 7.72
CA SER A 8 8.15 4.01 7.31
C SER A 8 7.46 3.70 5.98
N VAL A 9 6.24 4.22 5.76
CA VAL A 9 5.44 3.84 4.58
C VAL A 9 5.88 4.61 3.31
N THR A 10 6.38 5.84 3.46
CA THR A 10 6.95 6.62 2.35
C THR A 10 8.29 6.02 1.87
N LEU A 11 9.08 5.42 2.77
CA LEU A 11 10.37 4.83 2.43
C LEU A 11 10.28 3.46 1.75
N ALA A 12 9.20 2.70 1.98
CA ALA A 12 9.00 1.44 1.28
C ALA A 12 8.90 1.63 -0.24
N ARG A 13 8.62 2.83 -0.76
CA ARG A 13 8.51 3.10 -2.19
C ARG A 13 9.72 3.85 -2.79
N ARG A 14 10.88 3.85 -2.12
CA ARG A 14 12.14 4.21 -2.77
C ARG A 14 12.73 2.98 -3.45
N GLU A 15 12.97 3.07 -4.75
CA GLU A 15 13.91 2.21 -5.49
C GLU A 15 15.36 2.50 -5.03
N ARG A 16 15.64 2.32 -3.74
CA ARG A 16 17.02 2.24 -3.25
C ARG A 16 17.24 0.81 -2.79
N GLY A 17 18.27 0.18 -3.34
CA GLY A 17 18.75 -1.13 -2.95
C GLY A 17 19.16 -1.21 -1.47
N PRO A 18 19.93 -2.24 -1.08
CA PRO A 18 19.90 -2.95 0.22
C PRO A 18 20.12 -2.15 1.53
N ALA A 19 20.25 -0.83 1.50
CA ALA A 19 20.41 0.05 2.67
C ALA A 19 19.10 0.36 3.44
N GLY A 20 17.94 -0.07 2.94
CA GLY A 20 16.63 0.16 3.59
C GLY A 20 16.29 -0.81 4.74
N LEU A 21 17.16 -1.79 5.03
CA LEU A 21 16.93 -2.82 6.05
C LEU A 21 17.53 -2.49 7.43
N SER A 22 18.10 -1.29 7.61
CA SER A 22 18.73 -0.85 8.86
C SER A 22 17.89 0.10 9.70
N GLU A 23 16.57 0.17 9.50
CA GLU A 23 15.72 0.83 10.49
C GLU A 23 15.46 -0.12 11.68
N PRO A 24 15.69 0.33 12.93
CA PRO A 24 15.31 -0.45 14.10
C PRO A 24 13.81 -0.73 14.04
N ALA A 25 13.41 -1.92 14.51
CA ALA A 25 12.00 -2.30 14.59
C ALA A 25 11.18 -1.16 15.19
N PRO A 26 10.02 -0.80 14.59
CA PRO A 26 9.24 0.34 15.07
C PRO A 26 8.96 0.20 16.56
N SER A 27 9.33 1.20 17.36
CA SER A 27 9.00 1.25 18.77
C SER A 27 7.61 1.89 18.95
N GLY A 28 6.68 1.12 19.50
CA GLY A 28 5.30 1.52 19.77
C GLY A 28 4.59 0.46 20.63
N PRO A 29 3.33 0.66 21.06
CA PRO A 29 2.58 -0.38 21.76
C PRO A 29 2.65 -1.67 20.94
N ALA A 30 3.13 -2.76 21.56
CA ALA A 30 3.69 -3.94 20.88
C ALA A 30 2.93 -4.37 19.61
N GLY A 31 1.59 -4.38 19.65
CA GLY A 31 0.77 -4.83 18.53
C GLY A 31 0.86 -3.99 17.25
N ARG A 32 0.98 -2.65 17.33
CA ARG A 32 0.99 -1.79 16.12
C ARG A 32 2.30 -1.88 15.35
N ALA A 33 3.41 -1.92 16.10
CA ALA A 33 4.74 -2.08 15.53
C ALA A 33 4.87 -3.41 14.79
N ASP A 34 4.40 -4.49 15.40
CA ASP A 34 4.43 -5.82 14.81
C ASP A 34 3.59 -5.91 13.53
N ALA A 35 2.37 -5.33 13.54
CA ALA A 35 1.49 -5.35 12.37
C ALA A 35 2.05 -4.51 11.20
N LEU A 36 2.27 -3.21 11.42
CA LEU A 36 2.67 -2.28 10.35
C LEU A 36 4.13 -2.46 9.94
N GLY A 37 5.01 -2.69 10.92
CA GLY A 37 6.43 -2.95 10.66
C GLY A 37 6.65 -4.28 9.94
N GLY A 38 5.92 -5.32 10.36
CA GLY A 38 5.97 -6.62 9.70
C GLY A 38 5.40 -6.59 8.28
N GLU A 39 4.31 -5.85 8.01
CA GLU A 39 3.80 -5.59 6.66
C GLU A 39 4.87 -4.94 5.78
N ALA A 40 5.45 -3.82 6.23
CA ALA A 40 6.46 -3.09 5.46
C ALA A 40 7.68 -3.96 5.16
N ARG A 41 8.18 -4.71 6.16
CA ARG A 41 9.29 -5.64 5.98
C ARG A 41 8.94 -6.79 5.04
N GLY A 42 7.74 -7.34 5.14
CA GLY A 42 7.26 -8.41 4.27
C GLY A 42 7.20 -7.97 2.80
N ILE A 43 6.65 -6.78 2.53
CA ILE A 43 6.63 -6.20 1.17
C ILE A 43 8.04 -5.96 0.65
N ALA A 44 8.97 -5.47 1.50
CA ALA A 44 10.36 -5.28 1.11
C ALA A 44 11.06 -6.61 0.74
N LEU A 45 10.79 -7.69 1.49
CA LEU A 45 11.30 -9.03 1.19
C LEU A 45 10.72 -9.57 -0.11
N LEU A 46 9.41 -9.40 -0.36
CA LEU A 46 8.79 -9.81 -1.63
C LEU A 46 9.43 -9.13 -2.84
N ARG A 47 9.79 -7.85 -2.73
CA ARG A 47 10.50 -7.12 -3.80
C ARG A 47 11.93 -7.61 -4.04
N GLN A 48 12.54 -8.25 -3.04
CA GLN A 48 13.84 -8.91 -3.16
C GLN A 48 13.73 -10.34 -3.69
N GLY A 49 12.51 -10.86 -3.86
CA GLY A 49 12.25 -12.25 -4.25
C GLY A 49 12.20 -13.23 -3.06
N ASP A 50 12.34 -12.74 -1.83
CA ASP A 50 12.39 -13.56 -0.61
C ASP A 50 11.00 -13.92 -0.08
N LEU A 51 10.23 -14.64 -0.90
CA LEU A 51 8.87 -15.08 -0.57
C LEU A 51 8.80 -15.88 0.74
N ALA A 52 9.78 -16.75 0.99
CA ALA A 52 9.82 -17.57 2.20
C ALA A 52 9.91 -16.72 3.48
N GLN A 53 10.77 -15.70 3.49
CA GLN A 53 10.90 -14.82 4.64
C GLN A 53 9.70 -13.88 4.79
N ALA A 54 9.11 -13.41 3.69
CA ALA A 54 7.89 -12.60 3.75
C ALA A 54 6.74 -13.38 4.40
N LYS A 55 6.57 -14.67 4.04
CA LYS A 55 5.58 -15.56 4.67
C LYS A 55 5.85 -15.80 6.15
N ALA A 56 7.12 -15.92 6.53
CA ALA A 56 7.50 -16.12 7.92
C ALA A 56 7.12 -14.94 8.85
N LEU A 57 6.87 -13.74 8.30
CA LEU A 57 6.39 -12.58 9.07
C LEU A 57 4.89 -12.60 9.34
N MET A 58 4.11 -13.40 8.62
CA MET A 58 2.64 -13.41 8.75
C MET A 58 2.14 -13.71 10.18
N PRO A 59 2.72 -14.68 10.92
CA PRO A 59 2.32 -14.93 12.32
C PRO A 59 2.55 -13.71 13.22
N GLN A 60 3.69 -13.01 13.06
CA GLN A 60 3.99 -11.80 13.84
C GLN A 60 3.01 -10.68 13.51
N VAL A 61 2.76 -10.41 12.23
CA VAL A 61 1.82 -9.37 11.78
C VAL A 61 0.41 -9.65 12.30
N SER A 62 -0.03 -10.90 12.22
CA SER A 62 -1.35 -11.34 12.70
C SER A 62 -1.47 -11.23 14.22
N ALA A 63 -0.44 -11.64 14.97
CA ALA A 63 -0.40 -11.48 16.42
C ALA A 63 -0.42 -10.00 16.82
N GLY A 64 0.29 -9.15 16.07
CA GLY A 64 0.27 -7.71 16.24
C GLY A 64 -1.13 -7.13 16.10
N ALA A 65 -1.83 -7.47 15.01
CA ALA A 65 -3.21 -7.05 14.77
C ALA A 65 -4.18 -7.55 15.85
N ALA A 66 -4.05 -8.81 16.28
CA ALA A 66 -4.85 -9.35 17.37
C ALA A 66 -4.63 -8.61 18.71
N ASN A 67 -3.38 -8.26 19.02
CA ASN A 67 -3.05 -7.46 20.21
C ASN A 67 -3.64 -6.05 20.13
N VAL A 68 -3.63 -5.42 18.96
CA VAL A 68 -4.31 -4.13 18.75
C VAL A 68 -5.82 -4.27 18.94
N ALA A 69 -6.44 -5.31 18.37
CA ALA A 69 -7.87 -5.55 18.54
C ALA A 69 -8.26 -5.76 20.01
N LYS A 70 -7.42 -6.45 20.79
CA LYS A 70 -7.65 -6.65 22.23
C LYS A 70 -7.48 -5.36 23.03
N ALA A 71 -6.45 -4.56 22.73
CA ALA A 71 -6.17 -3.31 23.44
C ALA A 71 -7.17 -2.20 23.11
N HIS A 72 -7.75 -2.26 21.93
CA HIS A 72 -8.71 -1.28 21.40
C HIS A 72 -10.03 -2.01 21.11
N ALA A 73 -10.72 -2.48 22.14
CA ALA A 73 -11.97 -3.22 22.00
C ALA A 73 -13.22 -2.30 21.94
N GLY A 74 -13.03 -0.98 22.10
CA GLY A 74 -14.09 0.01 22.09
C GLY A 74 -14.74 0.22 20.72
N THR A 75 -15.89 0.88 20.73
CA THR A 75 -16.67 1.19 19.52
C THR A 75 -16.47 2.61 19.01
N ASP A 76 -15.67 3.42 19.71
CA ASP A 76 -15.32 4.76 19.27
C ASP A 76 -14.47 4.73 17.99
N GLU A 77 -14.39 5.88 17.34
CA GLU A 77 -13.72 6.02 16.04
C GLU A 77 -12.21 5.79 16.14
N GLY A 78 -11.58 6.19 17.25
CA GLY A 78 -10.15 6.00 17.47
C GLY A 78 -9.79 4.51 17.54
N ASP A 79 -10.54 3.76 18.35
CA ASP A 79 -10.36 2.32 18.46
C ASP A 79 -10.64 1.58 17.13
N LYS A 80 -11.70 1.96 16.40
CA LYS A 80 -11.98 1.42 15.05
C LYS A 80 -10.85 1.71 14.06
N LEU A 81 -10.31 2.93 14.07
CA LEU A 81 -9.21 3.34 13.20
C LEU A 81 -7.97 2.50 13.46
N LEU A 82 -7.62 2.28 14.74
CA LEU A 82 -6.44 1.50 15.11
C LEU A 82 -6.60 0.02 14.73
N ARG A 83 -7.79 -0.56 14.93
CA ARG A 83 -8.08 -1.94 14.48
C ARG A 83 -8.00 -2.09 12.97
N GLY A 84 -8.68 -1.23 12.22
CA GLY A 84 -8.68 -1.26 10.75
C GLY A 84 -7.27 -1.03 10.16
N MET A 85 -6.48 -0.19 10.81
CA MET A 85 -5.07 0.03 10.46
C MET A 85 -4.24 -1.25 10.55
N ALA A 86 -4.36 -1.98 11.65
CA ALA A 86 -3.59 -3.20 11.92
C ALA A 86 -4.14 -4.42 11.15
N GLN A 87 -5.46 -4.58 11.06
CA GLN A 87 -6.05 -5.66 10.26
C GLN A 87 -5.78 -5.44 8.77
N GLY A 88 -5.85 -4.20 8.29
CA GLY A 88 -5.49 -3.87 6.92
C GLY A 88 -4.05 -4.22 6.55
N ALA A 89 -3.12 -4.19 7.51
CA ALA A 89 -1.74 -4.67 7.29
C ALA A 89 -1.66 -6.18 7.05
N VAL A 90 -2.44 -6.96 7.80
CA VAL A 90 -2.55 -8.42 7.61
C VAL A 90 -3.06 -8.71 6.20
N GLU A 91 -4.18 -8.10 5.82
CA GLU A 91 -4.83 -8.32 4.53
C GLU A 91 -3.94 -7.89 3.36
N HIS A 92 -3.25 -6.75 3.47
CA HIS A 92 -2.36 -6.25 2.42
C HIS A 92 -1.12 -7.15 2.25
N LEU A 93 -0.46 -7.56 3.34
CA LEU A 93 0.66 -8.48 3.24
C LEU A 93 0.21 -9.83 2.67
N ALA A 94 -0.96 -10.32 3.07
CA ALA A 94 -1.54 -11.55 2.52
C ALA A 94 -1.81 -11.44 1.02
N ALA A 95 -2.31 -10.29 0.55
CA ALA A 95 -2.52 -10.02 -0.86
C ALA A 95 -1.22 -10.05 -1.68
N GLU A 96 -0.19 -9.39 -1.17
CA GLU A 96 1.13 -9.33 -1.82
C GLU A 96 1.82 -10.71 -1.87
N ILE A 97 1.71 -11.50 -0.80
CA ILE A 97 2.20 -12.89 -0.78
C ILE A 97 1.44 -13.74 -1.79
N ALA A 98 0.10 -13.66 -1.80
CA ALA A 98 -0.72 -14.43 -2.73
C ALA A 98 -0.40 -14.08 -4.19
N LEU A 99 -0.16 -12.80 -4.49
CA LEU A 99 0.24 -12.38 -5.83
C LEU A 99 1.61 -12.96 -6.21
N ALA A 100 2.58 -12.93 -5.30
CA ALA A 100 3.90 -13.50 -5.52
C ALA A 100 3.88 -15.03 -5.72
N GLU A 101 2.89 -15.71 -5.15
CA GLU A 101 2.62 -17.14 -5.36
C GLU A 101 1.82 -17.45 -6.64
N GLY A 102 1.46 -16.42 -7.44
CA GLY A 102 0.61 -16.58 -8.62
C GLY A 102 -0.87 -16.82 -8.30
N ARG A 103 -1.27 -16.69 -7.03
CA ARG A 103 -2.66 -16.84 -6.58
C ARG A 103 -3.43 -15.52 -6.73
N THR A 104 -3.58 -15.08 -7.98
CA THR A 104 -4.16 -13.76 -8.31
C THR A 104 -5.56 -13.53 -7.76
N ALA A 105 -6.43 -14.55 -7.78
CA ALA A 105 -7.78 -14.42 -7.24
C ALA A 105 -7.76 -14.15 -5.73
N ASP A 106 -6.96 -14.92 -4.99
CA ASP A 106 -6.77 -14.75 -3.55
C ASP A 106 -6.17 -13.37 -3.23
N ALA A 107 -5.20 -12.93 -4.04
CA ALA A 107 -4.56 -11.63 -3.89
C ALA A 107 -5.56 -10.48 -3.99
N LEU A 108 -6.47 -10.53 -4.99
CA LEU A 108 -7.50 -9.51 -5.16
C LEU A 108 -8.52 -9.51 -4.03
N VAL A 109 -8.93 -10.70 -3.56
CA VAL A 109 -9.87 -10.80 -2.42
C VAL A 109 -9.25 -10.22 -1.16
N ALA A 110 -8.00 -10.57 -0.84
CA ALA A 110 -7.28 -10.04 0.30
C ALA A 110 -7.08 -8.52 0.18
N GLN A 111 -6.70 -8.01 -1.00
CA GLN A 111 -6.52 -6.58 -1.20
C GLN A 111 -7.83 -5.79 -1.08
N ALA A 112 -8.95 -6.36 -1.55
CA ALA A 112 -10.27 -5.74 -1.35
C ALA A 112 -10.64 -5.65 0.13
N ARG A 113 -10.28 -6.65 0.95
CA ARG A 113 -10.42 -6.59 2.41
C ARG A 113 -9.52 -5.51 3.01
N ALA A 114 -8.27 -5.40 2.58
CA ALA A 114 -7.36 -4.34 3.03
C ALA A 114 -7.95 -2.93 2.77
N VAL A 115 -8.57 -2.72 1.60
CA VAL A 115 -9.29 -1.47 1.28
C VAL A 115 -10.47 -1.23 2.22
N ALA A 116 -11.24 -2.27 2.54
CA ALA A 116 -12.37 -2.15 3.47
C ALA A 116 -11.90 -1.79 4.89
N GLU A 117 -10.88 -2.49 5.39
CA GLU A 117 -10.32 -2.29 6.73
C GLU A 117 -9.69 -0.91 6.91
N ARG A 118 -8.93 -0.43 5.91
CA ARG A 118 -8.29 0.88 5.95
C ARG A 118 -9.17 2.03 5.47
N LYS A 119 -10.46 1.80 5.19
CA LYS A 119 -11.37 2.85 4.69
C LYS A 119 -11.40 4.08 5.60
N LEU A 120 -11.46 3.89 6.92
CA LEU A 120 -11.44 5.00 7.89
C LEU A 120 -10.07 5.68 7.95
N VAL A 121 -8.99 4.91 7.85
CA VAL A 121 -7.61 5.43 7.87
C VAL A 121 -7.34 6.30 6.64
N ASP A 122 -7.74 5.82 5.46
CA ASP A 122 -7.55 6.47 4.16
C ASP A 122 -8.48 7.69 3.97
N ALA A 123 -9.50 7.83 4.81
CA ALA A 123 -10.40 8.98 4.79
C ALA A 123 -9.87 10.17 5.60
N GLN A 124 -8.82 9.99 6.42
CA GLN A 124 -8.28 11.07 7.23
C GLN A 124 -7.39 12.00 6.40
N GLU A 125 -7.62 13.31 6.55
CA GLU A 125 -6.78 14.36 5.99
C GLU A 125 -5.97 15.05 7.12
N PRO A 126 -4.63 15.09 7.04
CA PRO A 126 -3.76 14.54 5.99
C PRO A 126 -3.60 13.00 6.06
N PRO A 127 -3.21 12.33 4.96
CA PRO A 127 -3.02 10.88 4.92
C PRO A 127 -2.12 10.38 6.05
N LEU A 128 -2.65 9.49 6.89
CA LEU A 128 -1.95 9.01 8.08
C LEU A 128 -0.77 8.08 7.76
N LEU A 129 -0.87 7.28 6.71
CA LEU A 129 0.08 6.21 6.38
C LEU A 129 0.64 6.31 4.95
N GLY A 130 0.62 7.49 4.32
CA GLY A 130 1.08 7.63 2.93
C GLY A 130 0.04 7.17 1.90
N PRO A 131 0.43 6.53 0.77
CA PRO A 131 -0.52 6.15 -0.28
C PRO A 131 -1.56 5.14 0.20
N GLY A 132 -2.84 5.46 -0.02
CA GLY A 132 -3.97 4.65 0.45
C GLY A 132 -4.10 3.28 -0.22
N MET A 133 -4.92 2.41 0.36
CA MET A 133 -5.10 1.03 -0.11
C MET A 133 -5.77 0.93 -1.48
N ARG A 134 -6.49 1.98 -1.90
CA ARG A 134 -7.06 2.06 -3.27
C ARG A 134 -5.97 2.14 -4.33
N LEU A 135 -4.92 2.92 -4.09
CA LEU A 135 -3.76 2.96 -4.97
C LEU A 135 -3.03 1.60 -4.98
N ALA A 136 -2.87 0.97 -3.81
CA ALA A 136 -2.29 -0.38 -3.72
C ALA A 136 -3.11 -1.43 -4.50
N LEU A 137 -4.44 -1.36 -4.45
CA LEU A 137 -5.32 -2.21 -5.27
C LEU A 137 -5.10 -2.00 -6.77
N ALA A 138 -5.00 -0.76 -7.22
CA ALA A 138 -4.74 -0.43 -8.62
C ALA A 138 -3.38 -1.00 -9.09
N ASP A 139 -2.34 -0.85 -8.28
CA ASP A 139 -1.01 -1.41 -8.56
C ASP A 139 -1.02 -2.95 -8.58
N LEU A 140 -1.74 -3.58 -7.65
CA LEU A 140 -1.88 -5.03 -7.59
C LEU A 140 -2.59 -5.57 -8.84
N GLN A 141 -3.68 -4.92 -9.27
CA GLN A 141 -4.38 -5.26 -10.51
C GLN A 141 -3.49 -5.11 -11.74
N ALA A 142 -2.68 -4.05 -11.81
CA ALA A 142 -1.75 -3.86 -12.92
C ALA A 142 -0.70 -4.99 -12.97
N ARG A 143 -0.12 -5.36 -11.83
CA ARG A 143 0.84 -6.47 -11.70
C ARG A 143 0.21 -7.83 -11.96
N ALA A 144 -1.07 -7.98 -11.65
CA ALA A 144 -1.87 -9.16 -11.94
C ALA A 144 -2.28 -9.30 -13.43
N GLY A 145 -1.85 -8.38 -14.30
CA GLY A 145 -2.21 -8.42 -15.72
C GLY A 145 -3.66 -8.01 -16.00
N GLN A 146 -4.28 -7.22 -15.12
CA GLN A 146 -5.65 -6.69 -15.27
C GLN A 146 -5.63 -5.18 -15.52
N PRO A 147 -5.06 -4.71 -16.64
CA PRO A 147 -4.83 -3.28 -16.86
C PRO A 147 -6.14 -2.48 -16.95
N THR A 148 -7.23 -3.06 -17.45
CA THR A 148 -8.55 -2.40 -17.48
C THR A 148 -9.09 -2.14 -16.07
N ALA A 149 -8.98 -3.13 -15.17
CA ALA A 149 -9.38 -2.96 -13.78
C ALA A 149 -8.47 -1.94 -13.08
N ALA A 150 -7.15 -2.01 -13.33
CA ALA A 150 -6.19 -1.06 -12.79
C ALA A 150 -6.52 0.38 -13.20
N VAL A 151 -6.83 0.63 -14.49
CA VAL A 151 -7.25 1.96 -14.97
C VAL A 151 -8.46 2.48 -14.20
N ALA A 152 -9.49 1.64 -13.99
CA ALA A 152 -10.67 2.02 -13.23
C ALA A 152 -10.32 2.40 -11.77
N SER A 153 -9.44 1.62 -11.14
CA SER A 153 -9.00 1.84 -9.76
C SER A 153 -8.11 3.08 -9.62
N TYR A 154 -7.16 3.32 -10.53
CA TYR A 154 -6.36 4.56 -10.52
C TYR A 154 -7.23 5.80 -10.73
N ARG A 155 -8.21 5.74 -11.65
CA ARG A 155 -9.18 6.84 -11.82
C ARG A 155 -10.03 7.05 -10.57
N ALA A 156 -10.37 5.98 -9.84
CA ALA A 156 -11.09 6.09 -8.57
C ALA A 156 -10.24 6.73 -7.48
N ASP A 157 -8.96 6.35 -7.38
CA ASP A 157 -8.00 6.97 -6.47
C ASP A 157 -7.81 8.46 -6.76
N LEU A 158 -7.65 8.83 -8.04
CA LEU A 158 -7.51 10.23 -8.48
C LEU A 158 -8.75 11.10 -8.23
N ARG A 159 -9.94 10.52 -8.08
CA ARG A 159 -11.13 11.28 -7.63
C ARG A 159 -11.04 11.67 -6.16
N SER A 160 -10.43 10.83 -5.33
CA SER A 160 -10.19 11.13 -3.91
C SER A 160 -8.95 12.00 -3.72
N TRP A 161 -7.90 11.76 -4.50
CA TRP A 161 -6.61 12.45 -4.40
C TRP A 161 -6.18 12.99 -5.77
N PRO A 162 -6.78 14.11 -6.24
CA PRO A 162 -6.39 14.73 -7.49
C PRO A 162 -4.90 15.07 -7.51
N GLY A 163 -4.22 14.79 -8.62
CA GLY A 163 -2.79 15.09 -8.78
C GLY A 163 -1.82 14.08 -8.13
N SER A 164 -2.32 12.96 -7.57
CA SER A 164 -1.46 11.88 -7.09
C SER A 164 -0.54 11.36 -8.21
N GLY A 165 0.74 11.72 -8.15
CA GLY A 165 1.73 11.33 -9.18
C GLY A 165 1.87 9.81 -9.32
N TRP A 166 1.76 9.08 -8.20
CA TRP A 166 1.75 7.61 -8.21
C TRP A 166 0.57 7.05 -9.00
N ALA A 167 -0.63 7.59 -8.77
CA ALA A 167 -1.83 7.15 -9.47
C ALA A 167 -1.81 7.54 -10.95
N LEU A 168 -1.35 8.75 -11.28
CA LEU A 168 -1.17 9.21 -12.66
C LEU A 168 -0.17 8.33 -13.43
N ARG A 169 0.99 8.01 -12.84
CA ARG A 169 1.98 7.13 -13.46
C ARG A 169 1.46 5.72 -13.67
N GLY A 170 0.77 5.16 -12.67
CA GLY A 170 0.14 3.85 -12.78
C GLY A 170 -0.96 3.80 -13.84
N LEU A 171 -1.78 4.85 -13.91
CA LEU A 171 -2.83 5.03 -14.91
C LEU A 171 -2.23 5.06 -16.32
N GLN A 172 -1.21 5.89 -16.55
CA GLN A 172 -0.52 5.99 -17.84
C GLN A 172 0.03 4.63 -18.28
N ARG A 173 0.76 3.93 -17.40
CA ARG A 173 1.33 2.60 -17.71
C ARG A 173 0.24 1.58 -18.04
N SER A 174 -0.87 1.61 -17.31
CA SER A 174 -1.98 0.68 -17.52
C SER A 174 -2.74 0.94 -18.83
N LEU A 175 -2.85 2.21 -19.25
CA LEU A 175 -3.40 2.58 -20.56
C LEU A 175 -2.48 2.13 -21.71
N LEU A 176 -1.16 2.34 -21.56
CA LEU A 176 -0.18 1.87 -22.55
C LEU A 176 -0.17 0.34 -22.69
N ALA A 177 -0.31 -0.39 -21.58
CA ALA A 177 -0.43 -1.85 -21.59
C ALA A 177 -1.70 -2.35 -22.33
N GLN A 178 -2.69 -1.49 -22.53
CA GLN A 178 -3.91 -1.79 -23.30
C GLN A 178 -3.81 -1.33 -24.78
N GLY A 179 -2.72 -0.69 -25.20
CA GLY A 179 -2.63 -0.09 -26.52
C GLY A 179 -3.50 1.18 -26.67
N LEU A 180 -3.75 1.89 -25.57
CA LEU A 180 -4.52 3.14 -25.56
C LEU A 180 -3.60 4.37 -25.47
N GLN A 181 -2.77 4.57 -26.49
CA GLN A 181 -1.74 5.61 -26.53
C GLN A 181 -2.37 7.00 -26.52
N ALA A 182 -3.46 7.20 -27.27
CA ALA A 182 -4.18 8.47 -27.31
C ALA A 182 -4.68 8.89 -25.91
N ASP A 183 -5.14 7.93 -25.11
CA ASP A 183 -5.60 8.18 -23.73
C ASP A 183 -4.44 8.38 -22.75
N ALA A 184 -3.27 7.78 -23.01
CA ALA A 184 -2.10 7.90 -22.15
C ALA A 184 -1.38 9.26 -22.28
N ILE A 185 -1.41 9.88 -23.46
CA ILE A 185 -0.79 11.20 -23.73
C ILE A 185 -1.25 12.31 -22.76
N PRO A 186 -2.56 12.56 -22.57
CA PRO A 186 -3.00 13.62 -21.65
C PRO A 186 -2.61 13.32 -20.20
N ILE A 187 -2.55 12.04 -19.80
CA ILE A 187 -2.11 11.63 -18.45
C ILE A 187 -0.63 11.93 -18.24
N ALA A 188 0.22 11.71 -19.26
CA ALA A 188 1.64 12.07 -19.21
C ALA A 188 1.84 13.59 -19.01
N GLY A 189 1.07 14.41 -19.71
CA GLY A 189 1.10 15.86 -19.56
C GLY A 189 0.68 16.30 -18.16
N GLU A 190 -0.34 15.66 -17.57
CA GLU A 190 -0.76 15.92 -16.20
C GLU A 190 0.28 15.48 -15.17
N LEU A 191 0.87 14.29 -15.35
CA LEU A 191 1.95 13.77 -14.51
C LEU A 191 3.15 14.73 -14.47
N ALA A 192 3.57 15.24 -15.62
CA ALA A 192 4.67 16.19 -15.72
C ALA A 192 4.39 17.52 -14.98
N ARG A 193 3.14 17.97 -14.95
CA ARG A 193 2.72 19.20 -14.23
C ARG A 193 2.60 18.96 -12.73
N GLN A 194 1.84 17.95 -12.34
CA GLN A 194 1.50 17.67 -10.93
C GLN A 194 2.69 17.10 -10.15
N TRP A 195 3.62 16.45 -10.84
CA TRP A 195 4.79 15.82 -10.24
C TRP A 195 6.11 16.42 -10.73
N ALA A 196 6.12 17.73 -11.00
CA ALA A 196 7.26 18.45 -11.56
C ALA A 196 8.56 18.34 -10.74
N LEU A 197 8.46 18.19 -9.41
CA LEU A 197 9.59 18.03 -8.50
C LEU A 197 10.07 16.58 -8.35
N ALA A 198 9.40 15.61 -8.97
CA ALA A 198 9.85 14.22 -8.95
C ALA A 198 11.04 14.02 -9.88
N ASP A 199 11.86 13.02 -9.54
CA ASP A 199 12.95 12.56 -10.40
C ASP A 199 12.45 12.33 -11.83
N ALA A 200 13.28 12.66 -12.82
CA ALA A 200 12.86 12.59 -14.23
C ALA A 200 12.42 11.18 -14.66
N SER A 201 12.88 10.11 -13.99
CA SER A 201 12.45 8.73 -14.22
C SER A 201 11.05 8.40 -13.69
N LEU A 202 10.48 9.28 -12.86
CA LEU A 202 9.15 9.14 -12.27
C LEU A 202 8.07 9.97 -12.98
N ARG A 203 8.48 10.87 -13.89
CA ARG A 203 7.61 11.60 -14.81
C ARG A 203 7.49 10.87 -16.14
#